data_AF-A0A2D7L742-F1
#
_entry.id   AF-A0A2D7L742-F1
#
_cell.length_a   1.000
_cell.length_b   1.000
_cell.length_c   1.000
_cell.angle_alpha   90.00
_cell.angle_beta   90.00
_cell.angle_gamma   90.00
#
_symmetry.space_group_name_H-M   'P 1'
#
loop_
_entity.id
_entity.type
_entity.pdbx_description
1 polymer ?
#
loop_
_entity_poly.entity_id
_entity_poly.type
_entity_poly.pdbx_seq_one_letter_code
_entity_poly.pdbx_strand_id
1 'polypeptide(L)'
;MYAITFHHLLVGLSTGIATLACASALGAWISTYFVGGSKARGHLDKTAYIAGLAAIPLIFLSVLSGTSAMSSPGADAMSYNKFLFTGLTIGFLVSMLLGRWRFGPAIWLNSRLGLLQMVCAAGALGSITVLGSIGAKMSLGESTLDILPFWPSFDESIVVNQWFSIAMFVLGLGAMVAAFMLGPKTERLPE
;
A
#
# COMPACT_ATOMS: atom_id res chain seq x y z
N MET A 1 11.62 -11.93 -24.17
CA MET A 1 10.89 -12.97 -23.39
C MET A 1 11.20 -12.91 -21.90
N TYR A 2 12.46 -12.99 -21.46
CA TYR A 2 12.80 -13.04 -20.02
C TYR A 2 12.40 -11.81 -19.18
N ALA A 3 12.41 -10.60 -19.77
CA ALA A 3 12.05 -9.37 -19.05
C ALA A 3 10.58 -9.34 -18.57
N ILE A 4 9.65 -9.86 -19.38
CA ILE A 4 8.22 -9.91 -19.04
C ILE A 4 8.00 -10.94 -17.93
N THR A 5 8.56 -12.14 -18.05
CA THR A 5 8.48 -13.18 -17.02
C THR A 5 9.08 -12.71 -15.68
N PHE A 6 10.22 -12.02 -15.74
CA PHE A 6 10.87 -11.44 -14.57
C PHE A 6 10.00 -10.34 -13.92
N HIS A 7 9.36 -9.48 -14.71
CA HIS A 7 8.40 -8.50 -14.21
C HIS A 7 7.21 -9.17 -13.50
N HIS A 8 6.60 -10.19 -14.11
CA HIS A 8 5.50 -10.92 -13.47
C HIS A 8 5.91 -11.59 -12.15
N LEU A 9 7.12 -12.14 -12.06
CA LEU A 9 7.67 -12.68 -10.82
C LEU A 9 7.76 -11.60 -9.72
N LEU A 10 8.33 -10.44 -10.03
CA LEU A 10 8.47 -9.34 -9.08
C LEU A 10 7.10 -8.79 -8.64
N VAL A 11 6.17 -8.63 -9.58
CA VAL A 11 4.80 -8.21 -9.28
C VAL A 11 4.10 -9.22 -8.38
N GLY A 12 4.25 -10.52 -8.64
CA GLY A 12 3.70 -11.58 -7.80
C GLY A 12 4.26 -11.56 -6.38
N LEU A 13 5.59 -11.45 -6.24
CA LEU A 13 6.26 -11.36 -4.93
C LEU A 13 5.85 -10.11 -4.16
N SER A 14 5.92 -8.93 -4.79
CA SER A 14 5.56 -7.65 -4.17
C SER A 14 4.08 -7.60 -3.78
N THR A 15 3.18 -8.08 -4.64
CA THR A 15 1.73 -8.13 -4.36
C THR A 15 1.43 -9.11 -3.24
N GLY A 16 2.01 -10.31 -3.27
CA GLY A 16 1.80 -11.34 -2.25
C GLY A 16 2.27 -10.90 -0.86
N ILE A 17 3.48 -10.35 -0.76
CA ILE A 17 4.04 -9.92 0.52
C ILE A 17 3.34 -8.67 1.07
N ALA A 18 2.96 -7.73 0.20
CA ALA A 18 2.20 -6.54 0.60
C ALA A 18 0.78 -6.92 1.06
N THR A 19 0.15 -7.88 0.38
CA THR A 19 -1.16 -8.44 0.80
C THR A 19 -1.04 -9.12 2.16
N LEU A 20 0.00 -9.94 2.37
CA LEU A 20 0.27 -10.57 3.66
C LEU A 20 0.47 -9.52 4.77
N ALA A 21 1.19 -8.44 4.49
CA ALA A 21 1.38 -7.34 5.43
C ALA A 21 0.05 -6.70 5.84
N CYS A 22 -0.79 -6.37 4.86
CA CYS A 22 -2.08 -5.73 5.10
C CYS A 22 -3.07 -6.68 5.81
N ALA A 23 -3.18 -7.93 5.37
CA ALA A 23 -4.06 -8.92 5.99
C ALA A 23 -3.65 -9.19 7.45
N SER A 24 -2.34 -9.26 7.72
CA SER A 24 -1.83 -9.43 9.08
C SER A 24 -2.10 -8.20 9.94
N ALA A 25 -1.97 -6.98 9.42
CA ALA A 25 -2.30 -5.74 10.12
C ALA A 25 -3.80 -5.66 10.46
N LEU A 26 -4.68 -5.99 9.51
CA LEU A 26 -6.11 -6.08 9.75
C LEU A 26 -6.43 -7.13 10.82
N GLY A 27 -5.80 -8.29 10.74
CA GLY A 27 -5.93 -9.34 11.75
C GLY A 27 -5.46 -8.89 13.15
N ALA A 28 -4.35 -8.15 13.23
CA ALA A 28 -3.85 -7.59 14.49
C ALA A 28 -4.85 -6.60 15.09
N TRP A 29 -5.47 -5.76 14.27
CA TRP A 29 -6.54 -4.86 14.73
C TRP A 29 -7.78 -5.64 15.20
N ILE A 30 -8.30 -6.57 14.39
CA ILE A 30 -9.46 -7.41 14.71
C ILE A 30 -9.25 -8.20 16.01
N SER A 31 -8.05 -8.72 16.23
CA SER A 31 -7.71 -9.50 17.43
C SER A 31 -7.87 -8.72 18.74
N THR A 32 -7.94 -7.39 18.69
CA THR A 32 -8.16 -6.53 19.87
C THR A 32 -9.58 -6.65 20.42
N TYR A 33 -10.53 -7.11 19.62
CA TYR A 33 -11.92 -7.32 20.05
C TYR A 33 -12.19 -8.70 20.67
N PHE A 34 -11.23 -9.62 20.62
CA PHE A 34 -11.38 -10.98 21.15
C PHE A 34 -10.68 -11.14 22.51
N VAL A 35 -11.39 -11.71 23.48
CA VAL A 35 -10.83 -12.07 24.78
C VAL A 35 -9.75 -13.15 24.57
N GLY A 36 -8.49 -12.83 24.89
CA GLY A 36 -7.33 -13.72 24.68
C GLY A 36 -6.57 -13.51 23.35
N GLY A 37 -6.96 -12.52 22.54
CA GLY A 37 -6.32 -12.22 21.25
C GLY A 37 -4.88 -11.68 21.33
N SER A 38 -4.31 -11.47 22.52
CA SER A 38 -2.98 -10.84 22.71
C SER A 38 -1.85 -11.61 22.03
N LYS A 39 -1.85 -12.95 22.10
CA LYS A 39 -0.84 -13.79 21.42
C LYS A 39 -0.98 -13.72 19.91
N ALA A 40 -2.20 -13.78 19.38
CA ALA A 40 -2.46 -13.67 17.94
C ALA A 40 -2.04 -12.29 17.43
N ARG A 41 -2.40 -11.22 18.16
CA ARG A 41 -1.99 -9.84 17.86
C ARG A 41 -0.49 -9.69 17.76
N GLY A 42 0.26 -10.24 18.71
CA GLY A 42 1.72 -10.15 18.72
C GLY A 42 2.38 -10.82 17.50
N HIS A 43 1.85 -11.96 17.05
CA HIS A 43 2.35 -12.62 15.82
C HIS A 43 1.95 -11.84 14.57
N LEU A 44 0.67 -11.45 14.48
CA LEU A 44 0.13 -10.74 13.32
C LEU A 44 0.78 -9.36 13.14
N ASP A 45 1.04 -8.64 14.24
CA ASP A 45 1.78 -7.38 14.24
C ASP A 45 3.22 -7.55 13.70
N LYS A 46 3.95 -8.55 14.20
CA LYS A 46 5.32 -8.84 13.74
C LYS A 46 5.34 -9.22 12.27
N THR A 47 4.41 -10.09 11.85
CA THR A 47 4.26 -10.48 10.44
C THR A 47 3.95 -9.28 9.57
N ALA A 48 3.00 -8.44 9.98
CA ALA A 48 2.64 -7.22 9.25
C ALA A 48 3.83 -6.28 9.08
N TYR A 49 4.60 -6.08 10.15
CA TYR A 49 5.76 -5.20 10.14
C TYR A 49 6.90 -5.74 9.26
N ILE A 50 7.27 -7.01 9.40
CA ILE A 50 8.36 -7.63 8.61
C ILE A 50 7.96 -7.73 7.13
N ALA A 51 6.74 -8.18 6.84
CA ALA A 51 6.24 -8.27 5.47
C ALA A 51 6.13 -6.88 4.83
N GLY A 52 5.67 -5.87 5.57
CA GLY A 52 5.61 -4.49 5.09
C GLY A 52 7.00 -3.93 4.78
N LEU A 53 7.99 -4.17 5.64
CA LEU A 53 9.37 -3.74 5.41
C LEU A 53 9.97 -4.39 4.14
N ALA A 54 9.69 -5.67 3.92
CA ALA A 54 10.13 -6.41 2.75
C ALA A 54 9.34 -6.03 1.48
N ALA A 55 8.09 -5.58 1.60
CA ALA A 55 7.26 -5.16 0.47
C ALA A 55 7.82 -3.92 -0.23
N ILE A 56 8.31 -2.92 0.50
CA ILE A 56 8.80 -1.65 -0.05
C ILE A 56 9.87 -1.83 -1.15
N PRO A 57 11.00 -2.53 -0.91
CA PRO A 57 12.00 -2.73 -1.95
C PRO A 57 11.46 -3.57 -3.11
N LEU A 58 10.60 -4.56 -2.83
CA LEU A 58 9.99 -5.39 -3.89
C LEU A 58 9.06 -4.58 -4.79
N ILE A 59 8.26 -3.66 -4.24
CA ILE A 59 7.43 -2.76 -5.03
C ILE A 59 8.31 -1.87 -5.92
N PHE A 60 9.42 -1.34 -5.39
CA PHE A 60 10.35 -0.54 -6.19
C PHE A 60 10.95 -1.34 -7.35
N LEU A 61 11.36 -2.58 -7.11
CA LEU A 61 11.83 -3.48 -8.17
C LEU A 61 10.74 -3.81 -9.21
N SER A 62 9.49 -3.98 -8.77
CA SER A 62 8.34 -4.17 -9.67
C SER A 62 8.11 -2.96 -10.58
N VAL A 63 8.28 -1.74 -10.06
CA VAL A 63 8.19 -0.52 -10.87
C VAL A 63 9.32 -0.45 -11.90
N LEU A 64 10.58 -0.68 -11.50
CA LEU A 64 11.72 -0.64 -12.42
C LEU A 64 11.60 -1.72 -13.52
N SER A 65 11.23 -2.94 -13.15
CA SER A 65 11.00 -4.01 -14.14
C SER A 65 9.81 -3.71 -15.05
N GLY A 66 8.75 -3.06 -14.54
CA GLY A 66 7.60 -2.63 -15.35
C GLY A 66 7.98 -1.57 -16.37
N THR A 67 8.71 -0.54 -15.93
CA THR A 67 9.16 0.54 -16.83
C THR A 67 10.08 0.05 -17.95
N SER A 68 10.92 -0.94 -17.68
CA SER A 68 11.82 -1.53 -18.69
C SER A 68 11.12 -2.54 -19.61
N ALA A 69 9.98 -3.11 -19.20
CA ALA A 69 9.19 -4.02 -20.02
C ALA A 69 8.20 -3.29 -20.96
N MET A 70 8.01 -1.98 -20.79
CA MET A 70 7.05 -1.17 -21.56
C MET A 70 7.74 -0.35 -22.65
N SER A 71 7.10 -0.24 -23.82
CA SER A 71 7.59 0.56 -24.96
C SER A 71 7.38 2.07 -24.78
N SER A 72 6.34 2.49 -24.04
CA SER A 72 6.07 3.90 -23.73
C SER A 72 5.38 4.05 -22.35
N PRO A 73 6.15 4.09 -21.25
CA PRO A 73 5.60 4.24 -19.91
C PRO A 73 4.80 5.54 -19.74
N GLY A 74 3.53 5.44 -19.34
CA GLY A 74 2.68 6.60 -19.01
C GLY A 74 2.01 7.28 -20.20
N ALA A 75 2.10 6.72 -21.41
CA ALA A 75 1.40 7.24 -22.59
C ALA A 75 -0.11 6.92 -22.59
N ASP A 76 -0.52 5.87 -21.89
CA ASP A 76 -1.91 5.45 -21.76
C ASP A 76 -2.45 5.63 -20.33
N ALA A 77 -3.77 5.83 -20.22
CA ALA A 77 -4.50 6.03 -18.97
C ALA A 77 -4.27 4.91 -17.95
N MET A 78 -4.14 3.67 -18.43
CA MET A 78 -4.02 2.48 -17.60
C MET A 78 -2.64 2.41 -16.92
N SER A 79 -1.59 2.76 -17.66
CA SER A 79 -0.23 2.94 -17.15
C SER A 79 -0.13 4.07 -16.13
N TYR A 80 -0.82 5.19 -16.36
CA TYR A 80 -0.88 6.30 -15.39
C TYR A 80 -1.52 5.86 -14.07
N ASN A 81 -2.67 5.19 -14.14
CA ASN A 81 -3.37 4.67 -12.96
C ASN A 81 -2.49 3.67 -12.17
N LYS A 82 -1.72 2.82 -12.85
CA LYS A 82 -0.73 1.94 -12.20
C LYS A 82 0.29 2.72 -11.36
N PHE A 83 0.85 3.82 -11.87
CA PHE A 83 1.79 4.64 -11.10
C PHE A 83 1.11 5.28 -9.89
N LEU A 84 -0.09 5.84 -10.07
CA LEU A 84 -0.84 6.49 -9.00
C LEU A 84 -1.14 5.53 -7.85
N PHE A 85 -1.72 4.36 -8.14
CA PHE A 85 -2.06 3.38 -7.11
C PHE A 85 -0.82 2.70 -6.51
N THR A 86 0.29 2.61 -7.25
CA THR A 86 1.57 2.17 -6.68
C THR A 86 2.06 3.16 -5.62
N GLY A 87 2.02 4.46 -5.93
CA GLY A 87 2.36 5.52 -4.97
C GLY A 87 1.45 5.51 -3.74
N LEU A 88 0.14 5.32 -3.95
CA LEU A 88 -0.84 5.19 -2.85
C LEU A 88 -0.50 3.99 -1.94
N THR A 89 -0.20 2.84 -2.54
CA THR A 89 0.19 1.62 -1.82
C THR A 89 1.42 1.86 -0.95
N ILE A 90 2.48 2.46 -1.52
CA ILE A 90 3.70 2.79 -0.79
C ILE A 90 3.39 3.76 0.35
N GLY A 91 2.63 4.82 0.08
CA GLY A 91 2.27 5.83 1.09
C GLY A 91 1.55 5.21 2.29
N PHE A 92 0.57 4.35 2.04
CA PHE A 92 -0.15 3.65 3.11
C PHE A 92 0.74 2.66 3.87
N LEU A 93 1.57 1.86 3.18
CA LEU A 93 2.50 0.94 3.84
C LEU A 93 3.54 1.69 4.68
N VAL A 94 4.13 2.76 4.16
CA VAL A 94 5.12 3.57 4.89
C VAL A 94 4.47 4.23 6.11
N SER A 95 3.25 4.77 5.99
CA SER A 95 2.51 5.32 7.13
C SER A 95 2.29 4.27 8.23
N MET A 96 1.89 3.06 7.84
CA MET A 96 1.71 1.92 8.74
C MET A 96 3.03 1.57 9.46
N LEU A 97 4.11 1.39 8.71
CA LEU A 97 5.44 1.06 9.23
C LEU A 97 6.00 2.14 10.16
N LEU A 98 5.90 3.42 9.78
CA LEU A 98 6.39 4.55 10.58
C LEU A 98 5.58 4.68 11.87
N GLY A 99 4.26 4.54 11.83
CA GLY A 99 3.44 4.55 13.03
C GLY A 99 3.82 3.40 13.97
N ARG A 100 4.00 2.19 13.45
CA ARG A 100 4.44 1.04 14.24
C ARG A 100 5.85 1.19 14.81
N TRP A 101 6.77 1.80 14.06
CA TRP A 101 8.14 2.10 14.49
C TRP A 101 8.15 3.16 15.60
N ARG A 102 7.32 4.19 15.47
CA ARG A 102 7.25 5.31 16.41
C ARG A 102 6.56 4.96 17.74
N PHE A 103 5.41 4.31 17.69
CA PHE A 103 4.55 4.09 18.87
C PHE A 103 4.70 2.70 19.50
N GLY A 104 5.34 1.75 18.82
CA GLY A 104 5.54 0.40 19.32
C GLY A 104 4.35 -0.56 19.11
N PRO A 105 4.43 -1.80 19.63
CA PRO A 105 3.39 -2.82 19.45
C PRO A 105 2.07 -2.47 20.10
N ALA A 106 2.09 -1.64 21.15
CA ALA A 106 0.90 -1.16 21.83
C ALA A 106 0.05 -0.18 20.98
N ILE A 107 0.49 0.18 19.76
CA ILE A 107 -0.29 1.02 18.84
C ILE A 107 -1.70 0.48 18.57
N TRP A 108 -1.85 -0.85 18.56
CA TRP A 108 -3.12 -1.54 18.33
C TRP A 108 -4.10 -1.43 19.50
N LEU A 109 -3.59 -1.20 20.72
CA LEU A 109 -4.41 -1.05 21.93
C LEU A 109 -5.05 0.33 22.03
N ASN A 110 -4.49 1.32 21.37
CA ASN A 110 -5.06 2.65 21.30
C ASN A 110 -6.16 2.69 20.23
N SER A 111 -7.38 3.05 20.60
CA SER A 111 -8.54 3.06 19.70
C SER A 111 -8.37 3.96 18.47
N ARG A 112 -7.68 5.09 18.61
CA ARG A 112 -7.46 6.04 17.50
C ARG A 112 -6.29 5.61 16.61
N LEU A 113 -5.16 5.27 17.22
CA LEU A 113 -3.96 4.90 16.46
C LEU A 113 -4.10 3.52 15.81
N GLY A 114 -4.74 2.56 16.49
CA GLY A 114 -5.06 1.25 15.93
C GLY A 114 -6.04 1.36 14.76
N LEU A 115 -7.04 2.24 14.84
CA LEU A 115 -7.94 2.52 13.72
C LEU A 115 -7.19 3.16 12.55
N LEU A 116 -6.29 4.11 12.81
CA LEU A 116 -5.48 4.73 11.76
C LEU A 116 -4.60 3.70 11.03
N GLN A 117 -3.96 2.81 11.78
CA GLN A 117 -3.17 1.70 11.23
C GLN A 117 -4.04 0.75 10.38
N MET A 118 -5.24 0.44 10.86
CA MET A 118 -6.22 -0.35 10.11
C MET A 118 -6.62 0.34 8.80
N VAL A 119 -6.93 1.64 8.82
CA VAL A 119 -7.28 2.41 7.62
C VAL A 119 -6.11 2.42 6.62
N CYS A 120 -4.88 2.57 7.09
CA CYS A 120 -3.71 2.45 6.22
C CYS A 120 -3.59 1.05 5.61
N ALA A 121 -3.75 -0.01 6.41
CA ALA A 121 -3.71 -1.39 5.91
C ALA A 121 -4.83 -1.68 4.89
N ALA A 122 -6.06 -1.22 5.15
CA ALA A 122 -7.19 -1.36 4.24
C ALA A 122 -6.99 -0.55 2.95
N GLY A 123 -6.48 0.68 3.05
CA GLY A 123 -6.15 1.53 1.91
C GLY A 123 -5.05 0.93 1.03
N ALA A 124 -3.99 0.40 1.64
CA ALA A 124 -2.93 -0.32 0.92
C ALA A 124 -3.50 -1.57 0.23
N LEU A 125 -4.29 -2.38 0.94
CA LEU A 125 -4.91 -3.58 0.37
C LEU A 125 -5.82 -3.25 -0.83
N GLY A 126 -6.69 -2.26 -0.69
CA GLY A 126 -7.54 -1.81 -1.79
C GLY A 126 -6.73 -1.31 -2.99
N SER A 127 -5.65 -0.57 -2.75
CA SER A 127 -4.74 -0.11 -3.81
C SER A 127 -4.07 -1.28 -4.55
N ILE A 128 -3.63 -2.30 -3.81
CA ILE A 128 -3.04 -3.52 -4.36
C ILE A 128 -4.07 -4.28 -5.21
N THR A 129 -5.31 -4.39 -4.74
CA THR A 129 -6.40 -5.02 -5.51
C THR A 129 -6.65 -4.28 -6.82
N VAL A 130 -6.67 -2.94 -6.80
CA VAL A 130 -6.80 -2.14 -8.03
C VAL A 130 -5.60 -2.35 -8.96
N LEU A 131 -4.37 -2.36 -8.42
CA LEU A 131 -3.15 -2.64 -9.17
C LEU A 131 -3.21 -4.00 -9.88
N GLY A 132 -3.59 -5.04 -9.14
CA GLY A 132 -3.74 -6.40 -9.65
C GLY A 132 -4.83 -6.47 -10.73
N SER A 133 -5.93 -5.76 -10.53
CA SER A 133 -7.05 -5.67 -11.48
C SER A 133 -6.67 -4.99 -12.78
N ILE A 134 -5.90 -3.90 -12.72
CA ILE A 134 -5.33 -3.24 -13.90
C ILE A 134 -4.33 -4.18 -14.59
N GLY A 135 -3.46 -4.84 -13.83
CA GLY A 135 -2.51 -5.82 -14.36
C GLY A 135 -3.18 -6.98 -15.09
N ALA A 136 -4.23 -7.54 -14.50
CA ALA A 136 -5.05 -8.61 -15.09
C ALA A 136 -5.71 -8.14 -16.40
N LYS A 137 -6.30 -6.93 -16.41
CA LYS A 137 -6.93 -6.40 -17.62
C LYS A 137 -5.94 -6.24 -18.78
N MET A 138 -4.71 -5.81 -18.49
CA MET A 138 -3.64 -5.70 -19.50
C MET A 138 -3.13 -7.04 -20.03
N SER A 139 -3.12 -8.09 -19.21
CA SER A 139 -2.52 -9.39 -19.57
C SER A 139 -3.53 -10.43 -20.05
N LEU A 140 -4.75 -10.42 -19.51
CA LEU A 140 -5.79 -11.42 -19.73
C LEU A 140 -7.02 -10.85 -20.44
N GLY A 141 -7.15 -9.52 -20.53
CA GLY A 141 -8.33 -8.85 -21.11
C GLY A 141 -9.50 -8.68 -20.13
N GLU A 142 -9.42 -9.26 -18.93
CA GLU A 142 -10.46 -9.23 -17.89
C GLU A 142 -9.92 -8.67 -16.58
N SER A 143 -10.76 -8.00 -15.79
CA SER A 143 -10.40 -7.41 -14.51
C SER A 143 -11.14 -8.04 -13.33
N THR A 144 -10.47 -8.23 -12.20
CA THR A 144 -11.12 -8.70 -10.96
C THR A 144 -12.20 -7.72 -10.47
N LEU A 145 -12.05 -6.42 -10.79
CA LEU A 145 -13.00 -5.39 -10.42
C LEU A 145 -14.21 -5.30 -11.38
N ASP A 146 -14.21 -6.03 -12.51
CA ASP A 146 -15.38 -6.11 -13.40
C ASP A 146 -16.56 -6.83 -12.73
N ILE A 147 -16.31 -7.58 -11.65
CA ILE A 147 -17.34 -8.19 -10.80
C ILE A 147 -18.13 -7.12 -10.03
N LEU A 148 -17.55 -5.94 -9.78
CA LEU A 148 -18.20 -4.85 -9.05
C LEU A 148 -18.92 -3.90 -10.03
N PRO A 149 -20.28 -3.88 -10.07
CA PRO A 149 -21.03 -3.16 -11.08
C PRO A 149 -20.93 -1.62 -11.00
N PHE A 150 -20.35 -1.10 -9.92
CA PHE A 150 -20.18 0.34 -9.67
C PHE A 150 -18.75 0.85 -9.90
N TRP A 151 -17.81 -0.03 -10.27
CA TRP A 151 -16.42 0.36 -10.43
C TRP A 151 -16.16 1.00 -11.81
N PRO A 152 -15.49 2.17 -11.89
CA PRO A 152 -15.24 2.84 -13.16
C PRO A 152 -14.24 2.06 -14.04
N SER A 153 -14.40 2.16 -15.37
CA SER A 153 -13.47 1.54 -16.30
C SER A 153 -12.07 2.12 -16.17
N PHE A 154 -11.05 1.26 -16.21
CA PHE A 154 -9.64 1.66 -16.20
C PHE A 154 -9.14 2.26 -17.53
N ASP A 155 -9.97 2.21 -18.57
CA ASP A 155 -9.63 2.71 -19.92
C ASP A 155 -9.72 4.24 -19.97
N GLU A 156 -10.42 4.84 -19.01
CA GLU A 156 -10.43 6.28 -18.77
C GLU A 156 -9.68 6.56 -17.46
N SER A 157 -8.77 7.54 -17.52
CA SER A 157 -8.11 8.08 -16.33
C SER A 157 -8.63 9.49 -16.13
N ILE A 158 -8.88 9.86 -14.88
CA ILE A 158 -8.96 11.28 -14.54
C ILE A 158 -7.55 11.82 -14.78
N VAL A 159 -7.36 12.48 -15.93
CA VAL A 159 -6.11 13.15 -16.25
C VAL A 159 -6.00 14.35 -15.30
N VAL A 160 -5.39 14.08 -14.15
CA VAL A 160 -5.07 15.12 -13.19
C VAL A 160 -4.00 15.99 -13.83
N ASN A 161 -4.27 17.30 -13.94
CA ASN A 161 -3.31 18.26 -14.49
C ASN A 161 -1.95 18.09 -13.77
N GLN A 162 -0.86 18.00 -14.54
CA GLN A 162 0.49 17.82 -14.00
C GLN A 162 0.83 18.82 -12.89
N TRP A 163 0.39 20.07 -13.03
CA TRP A 163 0.59 21.11 -12.01
C TRP A 163 -0.16 20.81 -10.71
N PHE A 164 -1.36 20.23 -10.81
CA PHE A 164 -2.11 19.79 -9.65
C PHE A 164 -1.44 18.59 -8.96
N SER A 165 -0.89 17.63 -9.73
CA SER A 165 -0.11 16.53 -9.17
C SER A 165 1.15 17.03 -8.44
N ILE A 166 1.89 17.98 -9.02
CA ILE A 166 3.05 18.61 -8.38
C ILE A 166 2.63 19.35 -7.11
N ALA A 167 1.55 20.13 -7.16
CA ALA A 167 1.04 20.85 -6.00
C ALA A 167 0.67 19.89 -4.85
N MET A 168 -0.06 18.82 -5.15
CA MET A 168 -0.41 17.78 -4.17
C MET A 168 0.82 17.06 -3.61
N PHE A 169 1.82 16.80 -4.45
CA PHE A 169 3.09 16.20 -4.00
C PHE A 169 3.84 17.11 -3.03
N VAL A 170 3.97 18.40 -3.35
CA VAL A 170 4.59 19.41 -2.46
C VAL A 170 3.79 19.56 -1.16
N LEU A 171 2.46 19.55 -1.23
CA LEU A 171 1.59 19.61 -0.05
C LEU A 171 1.78 18.37 0.83
N GLY A 172 1.85 17.17 0.24
CA GLY A 172 2.12 15.93 0.95
C GLY A 172 3.48 15.91 1.63
N LEU A 173 4.53 16.36 0.93
CA LEU A 173 5.87 16.55 1.49
C LEU A 173 5.86 17.55 2.65
N GLY A 174 5.19 18.70 2.46
CA GLY A 174 5.04 19.72 3.49
C GLY A 174 4.32 19.20 4.73
N ALA A 175 3.22 18.46 4.54
CA ALA A 175 2.48 17.82 5.62
C ALA A 175 3.33 16.77 6.37
N MET A 176 4.11 15.97 5.64
CA MET A 176 5.03 15.00 6.23
C MET A 176 6.10 15.71 7.08
N VAL A 177 6.77 16.74 6.54
CA VAL A 177 7.79 17.50 7.27
C VAL A 177 7.18 18.18 8.51
N ALA A 178 6.01 18.79 8.37
CA ALA A 178 5.29 19.39 9.49
C ALA A 178 4.95 18.35 10.56
N ALA A 179 4.50 17.15 10.19
CA ALA A 179 4.21 16.08 11.14
C ALA A 179 5.47 15.61 11.90
N PHE A 180 6.64 15.59 11.25
CA PHE A 180 7.90 15.25 11.93
C PHE A 180 8.42 16.36 12.83
N MET A 181 8.31 17.63 12.42
CA MET A 181 8.84 18.77 13.19
C MET A 181 7.93 19.21 14.34
N LEU A 182 6.61 19.21 14.11
CA LEU A 182 5.59 19.68 15.06
C LEU A 182 4.97 18.54 15.86
N GLY A 183 5.25 17.28 15.50
CA GLY A 183 4.76 16.12 16.21
C GLY A 183 5.32 16.08 17.65
N PRO A 184 4.49 15.70 18.65
CA PRO A 184 4.97 15.55 20.02
C PRO A 184 6.16 14.58 20.10
N LYS A 185 7.09 14.83 21.04
CA LYS A 185 8.14 13.86 21.36
C LYS A 185 7.45 12.56 21.77
N THR A 186 7.59 11.49 20.99
CA THR A 186 6.85 10.28 21.29
C THR A 186 7.52 9.52 22.39
N GLU A 187 6.75 9.32 23.43
CA GLU A 187 6.94 8.22 24.34
C GLU A 187 6.40 6.96 23.66
N ARG A 188 7.18 5.88 23.69
CA ARG A 188 6.66 4.57 23.30
C ARG A 188 5.47 4.28 24.19
N LEU A 189 4.37 3.79 23.60
CA LEU A 189 3.23 3.38 24.40
C LEU A 189 3.68 2.24 25.34
N PRO A 190 3.33 2.29 26.64
CA PRO A 190 3.62 1.20 27.57
C PRO A 190 2.95 -0.08 27.07
N GLU A 191 3.65 -1.21 27.19
CA GLU A 191 3.18 -2.54 26.78
C GLU A 191 1.96 -3.02 27.58
#